data_AF-Q8HZC2-F1
#
_entry.id   AF-Q8HZC2-F1
#
_cell.length_a   1.000
_cell.length_b   1.000
_cell.length_c   1.000
_cell.angle_alpha   90.00
_cell.angle_beta   90.00
_cell.angle_gamma   90.00
#
_symmetry.space_group_name_H-M   'P 1'
#
loop_
_entity.id
_entity.type
_entity.pdbx_description
1 polymer ?
#
loop_
_entity_poly.entity_id
_entity_poly.type
_entity_poly.pdbx_seq_one_letter_code
_entity_poly.pdbx_strand_id
1 'polypeptide(L)'
;ADLGDILKKHLRWLKALPRVTPFYAVKCNDSKAIVKTLAAIGTGFDCASKTEIQLVQSLGVPPERIIYANPCKQVSQIKYAANNGVQMMTFDSEVELMKVARAHPKAKLVLRIATDDSKAVCRLSVKFGATLRTSRLLLERAKELNIDVVGVSFHVGSGCTDPETFVQAISDARCVFDMGAEVGFSMYLLDIGGGFPGSE
;
A
#
# COMPACT_ATOMS: atom_id res chain seq x y z
N ALA A 1 16.16 21.94 -3.07
CA ALA A 1 15.31 21.30 -2.03
C ALA A 1 16.15 21.13 -0.79
N ASP A 2 15.66 21.58 0.37
CA ASP A 2 16.33 21.36 1.65
C ASP A 2 16.14 19.90 2.09
N LEU A 3 17.18 19.07 1.93
CA LEU A 3 17.14 17.68 2.39
C LEU A 3 17.07 17.57 3.92
N GLY A 4 17.46 18.62 4.65
CA GLY A 4 17.31 18.71 6.10
C GLY A 4 15.84 18.72 6.53
N ASP A 5 14.94 19.27 5.72
CA ASP A 5 13.50 19.22 6.00
C ASP A 5 12.96 17.78 5.98
N ILE A 6 13.47 16.94 5.07
CA ILE A 6 13.08 15.52 5.01
C ILE A 6 13.38 14.81 6.34
N LEU A 7 14.56 15.07 6.93
CA LEU A 7 14.93 14.50 8.21
C LEU A 7 14.04 15.00 9.35
N LYS A 8 13.72 16.30 9.37
CA LYS A 8 12.79 16.89 10.35
C LYS A 8 11.40 16.24 10.27
N LYS A 9 10.88 16.05 9.05
CA LYS A 9 9.58 15.37 8.82
C LYS A 9 9.63 13.91 9.26
N HIS A 10 10.73 13.21 9.02
CA HIS A 10 10.92 11.83 9.48
C HIS A 10 10.92 11.74 11.01
N LEU A 11 11.67 12.60 11.71
CA LEU A 11 11.67 12.63 13.18
C LEU A 11 10.29 12.99 13.75
N ARG A 12 9.56 13.90 13.11
CA ARG A 12 8.18 14.22 13.49
C ARG A 12 7.26 13.01 13.32
N TRP A 13 7.40 12.26 12.23
CA TRP A 13 6.63 11.04 11.98
C TRP A 13 6.84 10.00 13.08
N LEU A 14 8.10 9.69 13.41
CA LEU A 14 8.42 8.70 14.44
C LEU A 14 7.85 9.07 15.82
N LYS A 15 7.76 10.36 16.14
CA LYS A 15 7.16 10.86 17.39
C LYS A 15 5.64 10.82 17.36
N ALA A 16 5.02 11.24 16.25
CA ALA A 16 3.57 11.36 16.14
C ALA A 16 2.87 10.00 15.90
N LEU A 17 3.52 9.08 15.17
CA LEU A 17 2.99 7.78 14.79
C LEU A 17 4.00 6.66 15.11
N PRO A 18 4.33 6.43 16.40
CA PRO A 18 5.41 5.53 16.81
C PRO A 18 5.19 4.05 16.45
N ARG A 19 3.95 3.67 16.10
CA ARG A 19 3.58 2.31 15.70
C ARG A 19 3.50 2.13 14.18
N VAL A 20 3.70 3.18 13.39
CA VAL A 20 3.49 3.18 11.94
C VAL A 20 4.82 3.38 11.23
N THR A 21 5.26 2.35 10.51
CA THR A 21 6.48 2.45 9.68
C THR A 21 6.15 3.18 8.38
N PRO A 22 6.85 4.29 8.04
CA PRO A 22 6.55 5.03 6.82
C PRO A 22 7.11 4.33 5.58
N PHE A 23 6.24 4.13 4.59
CA PHE A 23 6.63 3.74 3.23
C PHE A 23 6.42 4.95 2.30
N TYR A 24 7.50 5.52 1.78
CA TYR A 24 7.42 6.72 0.96
C TYR A 24 6.83 6.42 -0.42
N ALA A 25 5.76 7.13 -0.79
CA ALA A 25 5.16 7.04 -2.12
C ALA A 25 6.07 7.71 -3.17
N VAL A 26 6.84 6.91 -3.91
CA VAL A 26 7.87 7.39 -4.84
C VAL A 26 7.30 8.32 -5.92
N LYS A 27 6.10 8.01 -6.41
CA LYS A 27 5.30 8.83 -7.34
C LYS A 27 5.08 10.30 -6.91
N CYS A 28 5.25 10.63 -5.62
CA CYS A 28 5.12 12.01 -5.14
C CYS A 28 6.29 12.90 -5.61
N ASN A 29 7.51 12.39 -5.51
CA ASN A 29 8.72 13.00 -6.05
C ASN A 29 9.81 11.93 -6.18
N ASP A 30 10.09 11.53 -7.41
CA ASP A 30 11.01 10.44 -7.75
C ASP A 30 12.45 10.91 -7.95
N SER A 31 12.78 12.14 -7.53
CA SER A 31 14.15 12.64 -7.54
C SER A 31 15.08 11.69 -6.78
N LYS A 32 16.11 11.18 -7.48
CA LYS A 32 17.07 10.22 -6.93
C LYS A 32 17.71 10.70 -5.62
N ALA A 33 17.91 12.01 -5.45
CA ALA A 33 18.45 12.59 -4.21
C ALA A 33 17.50 12.39 -3.02
N ILE A 34 16.19 12.56 -3.22
CA ILE A 34 15.17 12.35 -2.19
C ILE A 34 15.08 10.87 -1.83
N VAL A 35 14.95 9.99 -2.84
CA VAL A 35 14.86 8.54 -2.61
C VAL A 35 16.12 8.01 -1.92
N LYS A 36 17.31 8.48 -2.31
CA LYS A 36 18.58 8.11 -1.66
C LYS A 36 18.63 8.57 -0.20
N THR A 37 18.15 9.79 0.10
CA THR A 37 18.10 10.31 1.47
C THR A 37 17.15 9.47 2.34
N LEU A 38 15.96 9.18 1.83
CA LEU A 38 14.96 8.35 2.51
C LEU A 38 15.43 6.90 2.71
N ALA A 39 16.16 6.35 1.73
CA ALA A 39 16.74 5.02 1.81
C ALA A 39 17.77 4.93 2.93
N ALA A 40 18.62 5.95 3.07
CA ALA A 40 19.67 6.04 4.09
C ALA A 40 19.12 6.18 5.51
N ILE A 41 17.98 6.89 5.69
CA ILE A 41 17.32 7.01 7.01
C ILE A 41 16.40 5.84 7.35
N GLY A 42 16.23 4.87 6.44
CA GLY A 42 15.58 3.59 6.75
C GLY A 42 14.08 3.49 6.44
N THR A 43 13.47 4.39 5.67
CA THR A 43 12.04 4.26 5.32
C THR A 43 11.78 3.07 4.40
N GLY A 44 10.54 2.58 4.36
CA GLY A 44 10.07 1.76 3.25
C GLY A 44 9.74 2.62 2.01
N PHE A 45 9.30 1.97 0.93
CA PHE A 45 8.90 2.60 -0.32
C PHE A 45 7.61 1.98 -0.88
N ASP A 46 6.62 2.83 -1.13
CA ASP A 46 5.45 2.51 -1.95
C ASP A 46 5.80 2.82 -3.41
N CYS A 47 5.90 1.75 -4.20
CA CYS A 47 6.13 1.83 -5.64
C CYS A 47 4.84 1.50 -6.41
N ALA A 48 4.57 2.24 -7.48
CA ALA A 48 3.40 2.06 -8.35
C ALA A 48 3.72 1.45 -9.73
N SER A 49 5.00 1.27 -10.05
CA SER A 49 5.46 0.81 -11.36
C SER A 49 6.81 0.09 -11.32
N LYS A 50 7.12 -0.65 -12.39
CA LYS A 50 8.44 -1.27 -12.62
C LYS A 50 9.59 -0.27 -12.47
N THR A 51 9.45 0.94 -13.01
CA THR A 51 10.52 1.95 -13.01
C THR A 51 10.81 2.47 -11.61
N GLU A 52 9.78 2.60 -10.77
CA GLU A 52 9.96 2.97 -9.36
C GLU A 52 10.64 1.85 -8.56
N ILE A 53 10.25 0.59 -8.77
CA ILE A 53 10.93 -0.57 -8.16
C ILE A 53 12.41 -0.59 -8.57
N GLN A 54 12.71 -0.35 -9.85
CA GLN A 54 14.08 -0.26 -10.36
C GLN A 54 14.88 0.87 -9.68
N LEU A 55 14.29 2.06 -9.55
CA LEU A 55 14.93 3.18 -8.89
C LEU A 55 15.31 2.85 -7.44
N VAL A 56 14.35 2.32 -6.68
CA VAL A 56 14.54 1.97 -5.26
C VAL A 56 15.58 0.85 -5.10
N GLN A 57 15.49 -0.22 -5.90
CA GLN A 57 16.47 -1.31 -5.87
C GLN A 57 17.87 -0.86 -6.33
N SER A 58 17.98 0.07 -7.29
CA SER A 58 19.28 0.62 -7.74
C SER A 58 20.03 1.38 -6.65
N LEU A 59 19.33 1.78 -5.59
CA LEU A 59 19.90 2.43 -4.41
C LEU A 59 20.21 1.44 -3.28
N GLY A 60 20.12 0.13 -3.54
CA GLY A 60 20.45 -0.94 -2.59
C GLY A 60 19.37 -1.20 -1.54
N VAL A 61 18.14 -0.70 -1.73
CA VAL A 61 17.03 -0.97 -0.82
C VAL A 61 16.54 -2.40 -1.03
N PRO A 62 16.40 -3.20 0.05
CA PRO A 62 16.03 -4.59 -0.08
C PRO A 62 14.50 -4.74 -0.32
N PRO A 63 14.04 -5.83 -0.99
CA PRO A 63 12.65 -5.96 -1.42
C PRO A 63 11.60 -5.94 -0.30
N GLU A 64 11.93 -6.34 0.92
CA GLU A 64 11.03 -6.30 2.08
C GLU A 64 10.67 -4.88 2.52
N ARG A 65 11.46 -3.87 2.12
CA ARG A 65 11.17 -2.45 2.30
C ARG A 65 10.38 -1.86 1.13
N ILE A 66 9.85 -2.70 0.23
CA ILE A 66 9.04 -2.27 -0.92
C ILE A 66 7.64 -2.88 -0.81
N ILE A 67 6.62 -2.04 -0.91
CA ILE A 67 5.25 -2.47 -1.21
C ILE A 67 4.89 -1.99 -2.62
N TYR A 68 4.41 -2.90 -3.46
CA TYR A 68 3.90 -2.55 -4.79
C TYR A 68 2.42 -2.17 -4.67
N ALA A 69 2.15 -0.95 -4.20
CA ALA A 69 0.79 -0.52 -3.82
C ALA A 69 -0.05 0.05 -4.99
N ASN A 70 0.12 -0.51 -6.19
CA ASN A 70 -0.80 -0.29 -7.31
C ASN A 70 -1.81 -1.45 -7.38
N PRO A 71 -3.13 -1.24 -7.18
CA PRO A 71 -4.12 -2.31 -7.22
C PRO A 71 -4.30 -2.96 -8.60
N CYS A 72 -3.98 -2.25 -9.68
CA CYS A 72 -4.25 -2.68 -11.07
C CYS A 72 -2.95 -2.72 -11.89
N LYS A 73 -2.21 -3.83 -11.83
CA LYS A 73 -0.84 -3.93 -12.39
C LYS A 73 -0.82 -4.61 -13.74
N GLN A 74 0.03 -4.17 -14.67
CA GLN A 74 0.24 -4.94 -15.90
C GLN A 74 0.90 -6.29 -15.57
N VAL A 75 0.48 -7.39 -16.24
CA VAL A 75 1.00 -8.75 -15.97
C VAL A 75 2.53 -8.83 -16.11
N SER A 76 3.11 -8.14 -17.09
CA SER A 76 4.57 -8.05 -17.27
C SER A 76 5.27 -7.39 -16.07
N GLN A 77 4.63 -6.42 -15.41
CA GLN A 77 5.17 -5.75 -14.22
C GLN A 77 4.98 -6.61 -12.96
N ILE A 78 3.91 -7.40 -12.87
CA ILE A 78 3.76 -8.43 -11.80
C ILE A 78 4.90 -9.45 -11.90
N LYS A 79 5.18 -9.95 -13.11
CA LYS A 79 6.32 -10.87 -13.34
C LYS A 79 7.65 -10.22 -12.98
N TYR A 80 7.83 -8.93 -13.28
CA TYR A 80 9.02 -8.21 -12.89
C TYR A 80 9.18 -8.16 -11.36
N ALA A 81 8.11 -7.84 -10.62
CA ALA A 81 8.12 -7.84 -9.17
C ALA A 81 8.49 -9.22 -8.59
N ALA A 82 7.87 -10.30 -9.11
CA ALA A 82 8.21 -11.67 -8.76
C ALA A 82 9.70 -12.01 -8.98
N ASN A 83 10.22 -11.69 -10.18
CA ASN A 83 11.60 -11.99 -10.55
C ASN A 83 12.64 -11.21 -9.74
N ASN A 84 12.24 -10.10 -9.11
CA ASN A 84 13.12 -9.23 -8.31
C ASN A 84 12.78 -9.29 -6.81
N GLY A 85 12.03 -10.30 -6.37
CA GLY A 85 11.78 -10.57 -4.95
C GLY A 85 10.80 -9.62 -4.25
N VAL A 86 10.08 -8.77 -4.97
CA VAL A 86 9.05 -7.91 -4.36
C VAL A 86 7.79 -8.72 -4.12
N GLN A 87 7.54 -9.05 -2.85
CA GLN A 87 6.48 -9.99 -2.45
C GLN A 87 5.14 -9.30 -2.15
N MET A 88 5.17 -8.13 -1.52
CA MET A 88 3.96 -7.43 -1.06
C MET A 88 3.36 -6.59 -2.19
N MET A 89 2.10 -6.84 -2.51
CA MET A 89 1.36 -6.08 -3.54
C MET A 89 -0.08 -5.85 -3.13
N THR A 90 -0.68 -4.74 -3.57
CA THR A 90 -2.10 -4.47 -3.32
C THR A 90 -3.01 -5.02 -4.41
N PHE A 91 -4.28 -5.24 -4.10
CA PHE A 91 -5.33 -5.60 -5.04
C PHE A 91 -6.71 -5.17 -4.52
N ASP A 92 -7.68 -5.01 -5.42
CA ASP A 92 -9.08 -4.67 -5.08
C ASP A 92 -10.11 -5.32 -6.02
N SER A 93 -9.70 -6.30 -6.85
CA SER A 93 -10.57 -6.96 -7.82
C SER A 93 -10.19 -8.42 -8.05
N GLU A 94 -11.17 -9.21 -8.49
CA GLU A 94 -10.98 -10.63 -8.81
C GLU A 94 -10.05 -10.84 -10.01
N VAL A 95 -10.12 -9.94 -11.00
CA VAL A 95 -9.23 -9.99 -12.17
C VAL A 95 -7.77 -9.86 -11.75
N GLU A 96 -7.49 -9.05 -10.73
CA GLU A 96 -6.14 -8.94 -10.17
C GLU A 96 -5.69 -10.24 -9.50
N LEU A 97 -6.57 -10.91 -8.75
CA LEU A 97 -6.29 -12.24 -8.19
C LEU A 97 -5.92 -13.26 -9.28
N MET A 98 -6.69 -13.30 -10.38
CA MET A 98 -6.39 -14.18 -11.51
C MET A 98 -5.02 -13.90 -12.14
N LYS A 99 -4.63 -12.63 -12.22
CA LYS A 99 -3.31 -12.24 -12.74
C LYS A 99 -2.19 -12.65 -11.78
N VAL A 100 -2.39 -12.46 -10.48
CA VAL A 100 -1.43 -12.86 -9.44
C VAL A 100 -1.28 -14.39 -9.40
N ALA A 101 -2.37 -15.15 -9.41
CA ALA A 101 -2.35 -16.62 -9.45
C ALA A 101 -1.44 -17.15 -10.57
N ARG A 102 -1.47 -16.51 -11.74
CA ARG A 102 -0.67 -16.91 -12.90
C ARG A 102 0.77 -16.40 -12.88
N ALA A 103 1.00 -15.16 -12.42
CA ALA A 103 2.27 -14.45 -12.64
C ALA A 103 3.14 -14.32 -11.38
N HIS A 104 2.55 -14.37 -10.19
CA HIS A 104 3.23 -14.27 -8.90
C HIS A 104 2.44 -15.00 -7.80
N PRO A 105 2.28 -16.33 -7.89
CA PRO A 105 1.40 -17.11 -7.00
C PRO A 105 1.81 -17.10 -5.53
N LYS A 106 3.05 -16.70 -5.22
CA LYS A 106 3.59 -16.63 -3.85
C LYS A 106 3.56 -15.20 -3.28
N ALA A 107 2.92 -14.26 -3.97
CA ALA A 107 2.77 -12.90 -3.49
C ALA A 107 2.02 -12.87 -2.15
N LYS A 108 2.35 -11.89 -1.32
CA LYS A 108 1.62 -11.57 -0.10
C LYS A 108 0.71 -10.40 -0.42
N LEU A 109 -0.58 -10.67 -0.59
CA LEU A 109 -1.52 -9.66 -1.04
C LEU A 109 -2.09 -8.84 0.11
N VAL A 110 -2.24 -7.54 -0.14
CA VAL A 110 -2.88 -6.59 0.77
C VAL A 110 -4.15 -6.08 0.09
N LEU A 111 -5.31 -6.39 0.65
CA LEU A 111 -6.59 -5.99 0.07
C LEU A 111 -6.80 -4.50 0.28
N ARG A 112 -6.98 -3.72 -0.79
CA ARG A 112 -7.32 -2.30 -0.68
C ARG A 112 -8.83 -2.11 -0.58
N ILE A 113 -9.29 -1.46 0.49
CA ILE A 113 -10.71 -1.13 0.69
C ILE A 113 -11.02 0.31 0.28
N ALA A 114 -12.28 0.56 -0.07
CA ALA A 114 -12.80 1.90 -0.32
C ALA A 114 -12.90 2.70 0.99
N THR A 115 -12.77 4.02 0.89
CA THR A 115 -13.00 4.96 2.00
C THR A 115 -13.97 6.05 1.56
N ASP A 116 -14.66 6.69 2.51
CA ASP A 116 -15.37 7.94 2.22
C ASP A 116 -14.36 9.07 2.00
N ASP A 117 -14.03 9.34 0.74
CA ASP A 117 -13.12 10.42 0.34
C ASP A 117 -13.87 11.66 -0.17
N SER A 118 -15.15 11.80 0.15
CA SER A 118 -16.00 12.90 -0.32
C SER A 118 -15.42 14.29 -0.02
N LYS A 119 -14.66 14.42 1.08
CA LYS A 119 -14.01 15.65 1.55
C LYS A 119 -12.53 15.79 1.16
N ALA A 120 -11.95 14.83 0.45
CA ALA A 120 -10.55 14.91 0.00
C ALA A 120 -10.42 15.77 -1.27
N VAL A 121 -9.28 16.45 -1.43
CA VAL A 121 -8.98 17.25 -2.63
C VAL A 121 -8.86 16.36 -3.88
N CYS A 122 -8.24 15.18 -3.72
CA CYS A 122 -8.14 14.18 -4.78
C CYS A 122 -8.87 12.90 -4.36
N ARG A 123 -10.00 12.62 -5.01
CA ARG A 123 -10.80 11.41 -4.77
C ARG A 123 -10.20 10.20 -5.49
N LEU A 124 -9.88 9.17 -4.74
CA LEU A 124 -9.28 7.92 -5.21
C LEU A 124 -10.25 6.73 -5.11
N SER A 125 -11.23 6.79 -4.21
CA SER A 125 -12.20 5.71 -3.95
C SER A 125 -13.13 5.43 -5.12
N VAL A 126 -13.37 6.43 -5.99
CA VAL A 126 -14.13 6.25 -7.24
C VAL A 126 -13.41 5.30 -8.20
N LYS A 127 -12.08 5.22 -8.11
CA LYS A 127 -11.24 4.43 -9.02
C LYS A 127 -10.71 3.15 -8.39
N PHE A 128 -10.47 3.15 -7.08
CA PHE A 128 -9.79 2.07 -6.37
C PHE A 128 -10.45 1.78 -5.02
N GLY A 129 -10.36 0.54 -4.58
CA GLY A 129 -10.84 0.11 -3.27
C GLY A 129 -12.12 -0.70 -3.36
N ALA A 130 -12.11 -1.87 -2.73
CA ALA A 130 -13.26 -2.75 -2.62
C ALA A 130 -14.21 -2.27 -1.52
N THR A 131 -15.53 -2.37 -1.75
CA THR A 131 -16.53 -2.24 -0.67
C THR A 131 -16.38 -3.39 0.32
N LEU A 132 -16.94 -3.29 1.52
CA LEU A 132 -16.95 -4.41 2.49
C LEU A 132 -17.58 -5.68 1.90
N ARG A 133 -18.68 -5.54 1.14
CA ARG A 133 -19.34 -6.66 0.46
C ARG A 133 -18.42 -7.32 -0.57
N THR A 134 -17.78 -6.51 -1.42
CA THR A 134 -16.82 -7.01 -2.41
C THR A 134 -15.61 -7.65 -1.73
N SER A 135 -15.13 -7.07 -0.62
CA SER A 135 -13.99 -7.57 0.16
C SER A 135 -14.21 -9.00 0.62
N ARG A 136 -15.41 -9.32 1.13
CA ARG A 136 -15.75 -10.70 1.51
C ARG A 136 -15.58 -11.68 0.35
N LEU A 137 -16.14 -11.36 -0.81
CA LEU A 137 -16.05 -12.19 -2.01
C LEU A 137 -14.60 -12.36 -2.49
N LEU A 138 -13.79 -11.31 -2.39
CA LEU A 138 -12.38 -11.34 -2.77
C LEU A 138 -11.55 -12.22 -1.84
N LEU A 139 -11.84 -12.23 -0.53
CA LEU A 139 -11.17 -13.11 0.42
C LEU A 139 -11.49 -14.58 0.15
N GLU A 140 -12.76 -14.92 -0.05
CA GLU A 140 -13.18 -16.28 -0.43
C GLU A 140 -12.50 -16.71 -1.72
N ARG A 141 -12.51 -15.83 -2.73
CA ARG A 141 -11.88 -16.10 -4.03
C ARG A 141 -10.36 -16.27 -3.93
N ALA A 142 -9.68 -15.46 -3.13
CA ALA A 142 -8.25 -15.61 -2.89
C ALA A 142 -7.92 -16.95 -2.24
N LYS A 143 -8.78 -17.41 -1.31
CA LYS A 143 -8.64 -18.70 -0.65
C LYS A 143 -8.80 -19.87 -1.62
N GLU A 144 -9.81 -19.82 -2.50
CA GLU A 144 -10.01 -20.82 -3.57
C GLU A 144 -8.80 -20.92 -4.51
N LEU A 145 -8.17 -19.78 -4.81
CA LEU A 145 -7.00 -19.70 -5.67
C LEU A 145 -5.68 -20.02 -4.95
N ASN A 146 -5.72 -20.37 -3.66
CA ASN A 146 -4.54 -20.59 -2.80
C ASN A 146 -3.57 -19.39 -2.76
N ILE A 147 -4.10 -18.17 -2.81
CA ILE A 147 -3.34 -16.92 -2.68
C ILE A 147 -3.37 -16.47 -1.23
N ASP A 148 -2.23 -16.00 -0.71
CA ASP A 148 -2.12 -15.51 0.65
C ASP A 148 -2.47 -14.03 0.76
N VAL A 149 -3.53 -13.70 1.51
CA VAL A 149 -3.93 -12.34 1.85
C VAL A 149 -3.47 -12.05 3.28
N VAL A 150 -2.54 -11.11 3.42
CA VAL A 150 -1.84 -10.84 4.69
C VAL A 150 -2.32 -9.59 5.41
N GLY A 151 -3.21 -8.82 4.79
CA GLY A 151 -3.56 -7.51 5.32
C GLY A 151 -4.56 -6.72 4.51
N VAL A 152 -4.83 -5.52 5.02
CA VAL A 152 -5.75 -4.54 4.43
C VAL A 152 -5.03 -3.21 4.28
N SER A 153 -5.30 -2.51 3.18
CA SER A 153 -4.88 -1.13 2.97
C SER A 153 -6.05 -0.22 2.63
N PHE A 154 -5.89 1.06 2.88
CA PHE A 154 -6.81 2.08 2.40
C PHE A 154 -6.06 3.39 2.10
N HIS A 155 -6.75 4.36 1.50
CA HIS A 155 -6.19 5.71 1.32
C HIS A 155 -7.31 6.73 1.34
N VAL A 156 -7.32 7.61 2.34
CA VAL A 156 -8.38 8.60 2.59
C VAL A 156 -8.43 9.78 1.60
N GLY A 157 -7.75 9.65 0.45
CA GLY A 157 -7.48 10.73 -0.50
C GLY A 157 -6.37 11.70 -0.07
N SER A 158 -5.80 12.39 -1.05
CA SER A 158 -4.76 13.42 -0.80
C SER A 158 -5.40 14.71 -0.30
N GLY A 159 -4.83 15.30 0.76
CA GLY A 159 -5.36 16.53 1.37
C GLY A 159 -6.68 16.29 2.09
N CYS A 160 -6.81 15.15 2.79
CA CYS A 160 -7.97 14.85 3.61
C CYS A 160 -8.05 15.88 4.75
N THR A 161 -9.19 16.58 4.86
CA THR A 161 -9.44 17.61 5.87
C THR A 161 -10.23 17.11 7.07
N ASP A 162 -10.80 15.91 6.97
CA ASP A 162 -11.62 15.29 8.01
C ASP A 162 -10.91 14.08 8.64
N PRO A 163 -10.40 14.20 9.88
CA PRO A 163 -9.70 13.10 10.53
C PRO A 163 -10.62 11.90 10.83
N GLU A 164 -11.94 12.09 10.91
CA GLU A 164 -12.89 11.00 11.16
C GLU A 164 -12.90 9.98 10.01
N THR A 165 -12.51 10.37 8.81
CA THR A 165 -12.34 9.45 7.68
C THR A 165 -11.30 8.36 7.98
N PHE A 166 -10.22 8.68 8.70
CA PHE A 166 -9.25 7.66 9.15
C PHE A 166 -9.86 6.71 10.17
N VAL A 167 -10.68 7.21 11.10
CA VAL A 167 -11.35 6.40 12.13
C VAL A 167 -12.26 5.37 11.46
N GLN A 168 -13.10 5.82 10.52
CA GLN A 168 -13.99 4.93 9.77
C GLN A 168 -13.20 3.90 8.95
N ALA A 169 -12.15 4.32 8.24
CA ALA A 169 -11.35 3.42 7.42
C ALA A 169 -10.61 2.34 8.26
N ILE A 170 -10.13 2.70 9.45
CA ILE A 170 -9.52 1.74 10.39
C ILE A 170 -10.57 0.76 10.91
N SER A 171 -11.78 1.23 11.22
CA SER A 171 -12.91 0.38 11.63
C SER A 171 -13.31 -0.61 10.53
N ASP A 172 -13.44 -0.13 9.29
CA ASP A 172 -13.76 -0.96 8.14
C ASP A 172 -12.65 -1.98 7.84
N ALA A 173 -11.38 -1.58 8.00
CA ALA A 173 -10.25 -2.50 7.87
C ALA A 173 -10.31 -3.60 8.93
N ARG A 174 -10.63 -3.28 10.20
CA ARG A 174 -10.83 -4.29 11.25
C ARG A 174 -11.92 -5.31 10.85
N CYS A 175 -13.05 -4.82 10.34
CA CYS A 175 -14.13 -5.68 9.86
C CYS A 175 -13.64 -6.66 8.78
N VAL A 176 -12.83 -6.19 7.82
CA VAL A 176 -12.23 -7.07 6.80
C VAL A 176 -11.20 -8.04 7.37
N PHE A 177 -10.40 -7.65 8.37
CA PHE A 177 -9.53 -8.60 9.07
C PHE A 177 -10.34 -9.72 9.74
N ASP A 178 -11.50 -9.41 10.32
CA ASP A 178 -12.39 -10.42 10.93
C ASP A 178 -12.96 -11.37 9.86
N MET A 179 -13.45 -10.84 8.74
CA MET A 179 -13.86 -11.66 7.58
C MET A 179 -12.72 -12.55 7.07
N GLY A 180 -11.48 -12.03 7.08
CA GLY A 180 -10.29 -12.79 6.71
C GLY A 180 -10.04 -13.98 7.63
N ALA A 181 -10.19 -13.79 8.94
CA ALA A 181 -10.05 -14.85 9.94
C ALA A 181 -11.09 -15.96 9.74
N GLU A 182 -12.34 -15.62 9.45
CA GLU A 182 -13.42 -16.58 9.16
C GLU A 182 -13.13 -17.48 7.95
N VAL A 183 -12.47 -16.92 6.91
CA VAL A 183 -12.05 -17.66 5.70
C VAL A 183 -10.72 -18.40 5.91
N GLY A 184 -10.05 -18.18 7.05
CA GLY A 184 -8.81 -18.85 7.42
C GLY A 184 -7.54 -18.15 6.94
N PHE A 185 -7.52 -16.83 6.89
CA PHE A 185 -6.30 -16.02 6.75
C PHE A 185 -5.81 -15.53 8.12
N SER A 186 -4.49 -15.49 8.27
CA SER A 186 -3.85 -14.87 9.43
C SER A 186 -3.27 -13.51 9.03
N MET A 187 -4.13 -12.50 8.97
CA MET A 187 -3.72 -11.15 8.59
C MET A 187 -2.96 -10.44 9.71
N TYR A 188 -1.91 -9.71 9.35
CA TYR A 188 -1.02 -9.01 10.28
C TYR A 188 -0.62 -7.60 9.81
N LEU A 189 -0.93 -7.24 8.57
CA LEU A 189 -0.50 -5.97 7.97
C LEU A 189 -1.67 -5.01 7.78
N LEU A 190 -1.65 -3.88 8.47
CA LEU A 190 -2.55 -2.76 8.23
C LEU A 190 -1.76 -1.61 7.60
N ASP A 191 -2.15 -1.20 6.40
CA ASP A 191 -1.58 -0.06 5.69
C ASP A 191 -2.60 1.08 5.65
N ILE A 192 -2.31 2.16 6.36
CA ILE A 192 -3.21 3.32 6.51
C ILE A 192 -3.09 4.32 5.36
N GLY A 193 -2.25 4.04 4.36
CA GLY A 193 -2.07 4.86 3.17
C GLY A 193 -1.47 6.24 3.44
N GLY A 194 -1.88 7.21 2.62
CA GLY A 194 -1.42 8.60 2.66
C GLY A 194 -2.57 9.59 2.88
N GLY A 195 -2.30 10.86 2.61
CA GLY A 195 -3.26 11.95 2.77
C GLY A 195 -2.82 13.04 3.75
N PHE A 196 -1.76 12.77 4.52
CA PHE A 196 -1.17 13.72 5.47
C PHE A 196 -0.68 15.00 4.77
N PRO A 197 -0.88 16.19 5.37
CA PRO A 197 -0.39 17.45 4.81
C PRO A 197 1.15 17.52 4.83
N GLY A 198 1.72 18.12 3.77
CA GLY A 198 3.18 18.27 3.61
C GLY A 198 3.76 19.59 4.15
N SER A 199 2.90 20.59 4.37
CA SER A 199 3.20 21.88 5.00
C SER A 199 2.63 21.94 6.41
N GLU A 200 3.17 22.83 7.24
CA GLU A 200 2.54 23.22 8.51
C GLU A 200 1.30 24.08 8.29
#